data_AF-A0A845HMI0-F1
#
_entry.id   AF-A0A845HMI0-F1
#
_cell.length_a   1.000
_cell.length_b   1.000
_cell.length_c   1.000
_cell.angle_alpha   90.00
_cell.angle_beta   90.00
_cell.angle_gamma   90.00
#
_symmetry.space_group_name_H-M   'P 1'
#
loop_
_entity.id
_entity.type
_entity.pdbx_description
1 polymer ?
#
loop_
_entity_poly.entity_id
_entity_poly.type
_entity_poly.pdbx_seq_one_letter_code
_entity_poly.pdbx_strand_id
1 'polypeptide(L)'
;MKTIFAAILGAFGPAPANGQAGPTEMLSVAAESFGEQIQRIKTKLKAAEKVDKEFKIFGAESHQYRINPPASEREVNAIEERYSLKLPECYRSFLTLLGNGGPSYSGSAAGPFYGIYPLGQGVSELVEGSASNLNRAVVIEPDMTEAEWMRLRKHVDDDDEISGDEYERERERIYGGLLPIGSQGCSSIHALVLNGPHTGKVVNLDFELHSARFAFEKNFLDWYERWLDEVIAGYLMQGGASWFGYTMGGDDTYLLHVYAEANSRGTKIEALKGLAKLATATDESCQKLLELCDEEDAEIRHLALLMLTKFAYPMARQPLRTHILSDDNDCLVSCQSINWYAKKHSIEWNDLLRIRLPTVNASETFRFISYLLLESDADFSEDFWSFCTHPDEDVRVTAFYSLGKLKNKKNLVELFLRGLEDPSARVVHSALQALAGVRDERLVEAYDRILDRFKTDENYVLTNLKHRLKEMGHESIDSFRTSR
;
A
#
# COMPACT_ATOMS: atom_id res chain seq x y z
N MET A 1 19.33 -2.81 14.53
CA MET A 1 19.69 -2.14 15.80
C MET A 1 18.37 -1.74 16.45
N LYS A 2 17.83 -2.47 17.43
CA LYS A 2 18.28 -2.55 18.83
C LYS A 2 18.60 -1.18 19.44
N THR A 3 17.68 -0.74 20.32
CA THR A 3 17.89 0.10 21.54
C THR A 3 18.14 1.61 21.26
N ILE A 4 17.43 2.60 21.83
CA ILE A 4 17.28 2.99 23.25
C ILE A 4 16.05 3.93 23.45
N PHE A 5 15.44 3.88 24.64
CA PHE A 5 14.16 4.44 25.13
C PHE A 5 14.35 5.56 26.19
N ALA A 6 13.29 6.38 26.41
CA ALA A 6 12.87 7.12 27.66
C ALA A 6 13.64 8.41 28.08
N ALA A 7 13.10 9.45 28.76
CA ALA A 7 11.87 9.77 29.56
C ALA A 7 11.67 11.33 29.64
N ILE A 8 10.53 11.94 30.01
CA ILE A 8 10.07 12.31 31.39
C ILE A 8 8.62 12.92 31.37
N LEU A 9 7.88 12.68 32.47
CA LEU A 9 6.49 13.00 32.86
C LEU A 9 6.21 14.43 33.45
N GLY A 10 4.91 14.80 33.53
CA GLY A 10 4.31 15.59 34.63
C GLY A 10 3.15 16.54 34.22
N ALA A 11 1.87 16.13 34.30
CA ALA A 11 0.94 16.21 35.45
C ALA A 11 0.08 17.49 35.50
N PHE A 12 -1.25 17.37 35.36
CA PHE A 12 -2.27 18.08 36.17
C PHE A 12 -3.64 17.37 36.07
N GLY A 13 -4.32 17.24 37.22
CA GLY A 13 -5.56 16.51 37.45
C GLY A 13 -6.87 17.32 37.28
N PRO A 14 -8.03 16.79 37.72
CA PRO A 14 -9.31 16.95 37.00
C PRO A 14 -10.43 17.78 37.68
N ALA A 15 -11.56 17.89 36.94
CA ALA A 15 -12.99 18.08 37.33
C ALA A 15 -13.54 19.53 37.43
N PRO A 16 -14.88 19.78 37.38
CA PRO A 16 -16.03 18.85 37.40
C PRO A 16 -17.18 19.10 36.37
N ALA A 17 -18.18 18.21 36.44
CA ALA A 17 -19.43 18.12 35.68
C ALA A 17 -20.59 18.97 36.26
N ASN A 18 -21.61 19.30 35.43
CA ASN A 18 -23.03 18.94 35.63
C ASN A 18 -23.98 19.61 34.63
N GLY A 19 -24.98 18.86 34.17
CA GLY A 19 -26.15 19.35 33.43
C GLY A 19 -27.04 18.18 32.97
N GLN A 20 -27.98 17.77 33.82
CA GLN A 20 -28.96 16.71 33.54
C GLN A 20 -30.03 17.19 32.53
N ALA A 21 -30.33 16.37 31.52
CA ALA A 21 -31.57 16.42 30.75
C ALA A 21 -32.24 15.04 30.84
N GLY A 22 -33.56 15.02 31.06
CA GLY A 22 -34.35 13.84 31.38
C GLY A 22 -34.54 12.84 30.22
N PRO A 23 -35.06 11.62 30.49
CA PRO A 23 -34.92 10.47 29.60
C PRO A 23 -35.86 10.42 28.38
N THR A 24 -36.76 11.39 28.19
CA THR A 24 -37.92 11.20 27.29
C THR A 24 -37.95 12.12 26.07
N GLU A 25 -37.08 13.14 25.98
CA GLU A 25 -36.99 14.05 24.83
C GLU A 25 -35.75 13.83 23.93
N MET A 26 -34.77 13.02 24.35
CA MET A 26 -33.57 12.74 23.54
C MET A 26 -33.76 11.61 22.50
N LEU A 27 -34.81 10.80 22.61
CA LEU A 27 -35.02 9.65 21.73
C LEU A 27 -35.65 10.02 20.37
N SER A 28 -36.26 11.20 20.23
CA SER A 28 -36.89 11.63 18.96
C SER A 28 -36.03 12.57 18.11
N VAL A 29 -34.90 13.07 18.63
CA VAL A 29 -34.02 14.02 17.91
C VAL A 29 -32.94 13.31 17.08
N ALA A 30 -32.60 12.06 17.40
CA ALA A 30 -31.52 11.33 16.72
C ALA A 30 -31.91 10.75 15.35
N ALA A 31 -33.15 10.30 15.18
CA ALA A 31 -33.63 9.71 13.92
C ALA A 31 -33.80 10.74 12.78
N GLU A 32 -33.87 12.04 13.10
CA GLU A 32 -33.83 13.12 12.09
C GLU A 32 -32.41 13.41 11.57
N SER A 33 -31.35 12.93 12.25
CA SER A 33 -29.97 13.41 12.07
C SER A 33 -29.32 13.07 10.72
N PHE A 34 -29.74 12.00 10.04
CA PHE A 34 -29.07 11.52 8.82
C PHE A 34 -29.96 11.50 7.57
N GLY A 35 -31.24 11.89 7.69
CA GLY A 35 -32.19 11.82 6.58
C GLY A 35 -31.71 12.56 5.31
N GLU A 36 -31.18 13.78 5.47
CA GLU A 36 -30.63 14.55 4.36
C GLU A 36 -29.40 13.88 3.72
N GLN A 37 -28.48 13.35 4.54
CA GLN A 37 -27.31 12.62 4.06
C GLN A 37 -27.71 11.39 3.26
N ILE A 38 -28.70 10.64 3.74
CA ILE A 38 -29.24 9.47 3.02
C ILE A 38 -29.83 9.89 1.66
N GLN A 39 -30.50 11.04 1.56
CA GLN A 39 -31.00 11.52 0.26
C GLN A 39 -29.86 11.94 -0.68
N ARG A 40 -28.79 12.56 -0.16
CA ARG A 40 -27.58 12.82 -0.95
C ARG A 40 -26.96 11.53 -1.44
N ILE A 41 -26.82 10.52 -0.58
CA ILE A 41 -26.30 9.19 -0.94
C ILE A 41 -27.15 8.53 -2.03
N LYS A 42 -28.49 8.56 -1.92
CA LYS A 42 -29.40 8.05 -2.98
C LYS A 42 -29.16 8.74 -4.33
N THR A 43 -28.90 10.04 -4.31
CA THR A 43 -28.61 10.83 -5.50
C THR A 43 -27.23 10.46 -6.06
N LYS A 44 -26.23 10.32 -5.19
CA LYS A 44 -24.86 9.95 -5.55
C LYS A 44 -24.75 8.54 -6.10
N LEU A 45 -25.51 7.56 -5.61
CA LEU A 45 -25.57 6.20 -6.20
C LEU A 45 -25.99 6.23 -7.67
N LYS A 46 -27.03 7.02 -8.00
CA LYS A 46 -27.47 7.22 -9.39
C LYS A 46 -26.44 7.97 -10.23
N ALA A 47 -25.68 8.88 -9.62
CA ALA A 47 -24.60 9.59 -10.32
C ALA A 47 -23.42 8.66 -10.59
N ALA A 48 -23.01 7.88 -9.59
CA ALA A 48 -21.95 6.88 -9.68
C ALA A 48 -22.23 5.86 -10.79
N GLU A 49 -23.44 5.31 -10.86
CA GLU A 49 -23.86 4.40 -11.96
C GLU A 49 -23.76 5.05 -13.35
N LYS A 50 -24.02 6.36 -13.45
CA LYS A 50 -23.91 7.09 -14.73
C LYS A 50 -22.47 7.39 -15.14
N VAL A 51 -21.57 7.57 -14.18
CA VAL A 51 -20.15 7.82 -14.43
C VAL A 51 -19.47 6.49 -14.76
N ASP A 52 -19.76 5.43 -14.00
CA ASP A 52 -19.20 4.09 -14.19
C ASP A 52 -20.12 3.17 -15.01
N LYS A 53 -20.42 3.58 -16.26
CA LYS A 53 -21.39 2.86 -17.13
C LYS A 53 -20.98 1.44 -17.51
N GLU A 54 -19.67 1.18 -17.50
CA GLU A 54 -19.10 -0.12 -17.83
C GLU A 54 -18.77 -0.94 -16.57
N PHE A 55 -19.12 -0.44 -15.38
CA PHE A 55 -18.89 -1.11 -14.10
C PHE A 55 -17.42 -1.52 -13.88
N LYS A 56 -16.48 -0.62 -14.22
CA LYS A 56 -15.03 -0.85 -14.14
C LYS A 56 -14.47 -0.72 -12.73
N ILE A 57 -15.17 0.00 -11.85
CA ILE A 57 -14.74 0.13 -10.48
C ILE A 57 -14.85 -1.23 -9.79
N PHE A 58 -13.85 -1.59 -9.00
CA PHE A 58 -13.81 -2.88 -8.33
C PHE A 58 -15.09 -3.11 -7.50
N GLY A 59 -15.77 -4.23 -7.76
CA GLY A 59 -17.07 -4.57 -7.16
C GLY A 59 -18.30 -4.14 -7.97
N ALA A 60 -18.18 -3.11 -8.81
CA ALA A 60 -19.32 -2.51 -9.50
C ALA A 60 -20.00 -3.46 -10.48
N GLU A 61 -19.26 -4.40 -11.10
CA GLU A 61 -19.84 -5.41 -11.99
C GLU A 61 -20.85 -6.32 -11.27
N SER A 62 -20.66 -6.52 -9.97
CA SER A 62 -21.50 -7.37 -9.11
C SER A 62 -22.67 -6.58 -8.53
N HIS A 63 -22.39 -5.46 -7.85
CA HIS A 63 -23.43 -4.73 -7.14
C HIS A 63 -24.22 -3.76 -8.04
N GLN A 64 -23.66 -3.30 -9.16
CA GLN A 64 -24.29 -2.39 -10.13
C GLN A 64 -24.93 -1.13 -9.50
N TYR A 65 -24.30 -0.62 -8.44
CA TYR A 65 -24.82 0.45 -7.57
C TYR A 65 -26.23 0.22 -6.98
N ARG A 66 -26.69 -1.04 -6.91
CA ARG A 66 -28.00 -1.43 -6.38
C ARG A 66 -27.94 -1.81 -4.91
N ILE A 67 -29.02 -1.46 -4.22
CA ILE A 67 -29.26 -1.80 -2.82
C ILE A 67 -30.70 -2.30 -2.73
N ASN A 68 -30.92 -3.38 -1.98
CA ASN A 68 -32.25 -3.93 -1.71
C ASN A 68 -33.04 -2.99 -0.78
N PRO A 69 -34.37 -3.20 -0.65
CA PRO A 69 -35.20 -2.37 0.22
C PRO A 69 -34.69 -2.29 1.68
N PRO A 70 -35.00 -1.20 2.41
CA PRO A 70 -34.58 -1.05 3.81
C PRO A 70 -35.13 -2.14 4.73
N ALA A 71 -34.37 -2.44 5.78
CA ALA A 71 -34.82 -3.28 6.88
C ALA A 71 -35.90 -2.55 7.69
N SER A 72 -36.86 -3.31 8.22
CA SER A 72 -37.82 -2.80 9.18
C SER A 72 -37.18 -2.59 10.56
N GLU A 73 -37.73 -1.66 11.34
CA GLU A 73 -37.34 -1.45 12.74
C GLU A 73 -37.36 -2.74 13.56
N ARG A 74 -38.32 -3.64 13.26
CA ARG A 74 -38.44 -4.94 13.92
C ARG A 74 -37.26 -5.86 13.63
N GLU A 75 -36.76 -5.89 12.39
CA GLU A 75 -35.60 -6.71 12.02
C GLU A 75 -34.32 -6.18 12.67
N VAL A 76 -34.15 -4.85 12.70
CA VAL A 76 -33.01 -4.23 13.37
C VAL A 76 -33.03 -4.54 14.86
N ASN A 77 -34.15 -4.30 15.53
CA ASN A 77 -34.28 -4.56 16.97
C ASN A 77 -34.05 -6.04 17.30
N ALA A 78 -34.53 -6.97 16.47
CA ALA A 78 -34.30 -8.39 16.69
C ALA A 78 -32.80 -8.77 16.63
N ILE A 79 -32.01 -8.10 15.80
CA ILE A 79 -30.57 -8.33 15.68
C ILE A 79 -29.81 -7.69 16.84
N GLU A 80 -30.19 -6.46 17.22
CA GLU A 80 -29.66 -5.80 18.42
C GLU A 80 -29.92 -6.64 19.68
N GLU A 81 -31.14 -7.18 19.86
CA GLU A 81 -31.49 -8.09 20.95
C GLU A 81 -30.70 -9.39 20.89
N ARG A 82 -30.66 -10.05 19.72
CA ARG A 82 -29.98 -11.35 19.54
C ARG A 82 -28.50 -11.30 19.90
N TYR A 83 -27.82 -10.23 19.53
CA TYR A 83 -26.39 -10.04 19.81
C TYR A 83 -26.13 -9.12 21.00
N SER A 84 -27.18 -8.65 21.68
CA SER A 84 -27.12 -7.73 22.83
C SER A 84 -26.32 -6.45 22.58
N LEU A 85 -26.33 -5.96 21.33
CA LEU A 85 -25.57 -4.80 20.87
C LEU A 85 -26.49 -3.61 20.62
N LYS A 86 -25.89 -2.44 20.40
CA LYS A 86 -26.58 -1.27 19.85
C LYS A 86 -25.85 -0.81 18.60
N LEU A 87 -26.56 -0.73 17.47
CA LEU A 87 -25.97 -0.25 16.23
C LEU A 87 -25.75 1.27 16.32
N PRO A 88 -24.61 1.76 15.81
CA PRO A 88 -24.39 3.20 15.65
C PRO A 88 -25.47 3.83 14.76
N GLU A 89 -25.96 5.00 15.15
CA GLU A 89 -27.12 5.65 14.48
C GLU A 89 -26.92 5.86 12.98
N CYS A 90 -25.69 6.15 12.55
CA CYS A 90 -25.33 6.28 11.13
C CYS A 90 -25.56 4.97 10.35
N TYR A 91 -25.16 3.82 10.90
CA TYR A 91 -25.35 2.51 10.27
C TYR A 91 -26.80 2.03 10.39
N ARG A 92 -27.47 2.31 11.52
CA ARG A 92 -28.92 2.08 11.65
C ARG A 92 -29.70 2.82 10.57
N SER A 93 -29.41 4.12 10.37
CA SER A 93 -30.02 4.95 9.34
C SER A 93 -29.77 4.43 7.93
N PHE A 94 -28.57 3.89 7.63
CA PHE A 94 -28.31 3.21 6.36
C PHE A 94 -29.28 2.05 6.14
N LEU A 95 -29.41 1.18 7.13
CA LEU A 95 -30.22 -0.03 7.04
C LEU A 95 -31.73 0.27 6.92
N THR A 96 -32.24 1.25 7.67
CA THR A 96 -33.68 1.55 7.74
C THR A 96 -34.16 2.59 6.74
N LEU A 97 -33.27 3.45 6.22
CA LEU A 97 -33.63 4.53 5.30
C LEU A 97 -33.05 4.39 3.89
N LEU A 98 -31.88 3.76 3.73
CA LEU A 98 -31.26 3.54 2.42
C LEU A 98 -31.57 2.16 1.85
N GLY A 99 -31.21 1.09 2.58
CA GLY A 99 -31.41 -0.28 2.14
C GLY A 99 -30.63 -1.32 2.95
N ASN A 100 -30.98 -2.60 2.78
CA ASN A 100 -30.35 -3.73 3.48
C ASN A 100 -29.97 -4.85 2.51
N GLY A 101 -28.67 -5.02 2.25
CA GLY A 101 -28.16 -5.99 1.28
C GLY A 101 -28.38 -5.58 -0.18
N GLY A 102 -28.09 -6.49 -1.11
CA GLY A 102 -28.12 -6.24 -2.54
C GLY A 102 -27.74 -7.47 -3.37
N PRO A 103 -27.46 -7.28 -4.67
CA PRO A 103 -27.17 -8.39 -5.59
C PRO A 103 -25.70 -8.84 -5.57
N SER A 104 -24.84 -8.19 -4.77
CA SER A 104 -23.40 -8.45 -4.77
C SER A 104 -23.04 -9.75 -4.04
N TYR A 105 -21.74 -10.04 -3.96
CA TYR A 105 -21.15 -11.12 -3.17
C TYR A 105 -21.78 -11.21 -1.77
N SER A 106 -22.12 -12.43 -1.34
CA SER A 106 -22.77 -12.68 -0.06
C SER A 106 -24.07 -11.89 0.15
N GLY A 107 -24.78 -11.51 -0.91
CA GLY A 107 -26.01 -10.71 -0.81
C GLY A 107 -25.77 -9.25 -0.43
N SER A 108 -24.55 -8.74 -0.62
CA SER A 108 -24.17 -7.39 -0.18
C SER A 108 -24.83 -6.29 -1.01
N ALA A 109 -25.11 -5.18 -0.33
CA ALA A 109 -25.48 -3.90 -0.93
C ALA A 109 -24.30 -3.32 -1.74
N ALA A 110 -24.61 -2.40 -2.65
CA ALA A 110 -23.58 -1.54 -3.23
C ALA A 110 -22.71 -0.90 -2.15
N GLY A 111 -21.40 -0.83 -2.42
CA GLY A 111 -20.39 -0.35 -1.50
C GLY A 111 -19.01 -0.59 -2.09
N PRO A 112 -17.96 -0.08 -1.45
CA PRO A 112 -16.59 -0.36 -1.87
C PRO A 112 -16.30 -1.87 -1.82
N PHE A 113 -15.40 -2.33 -2.68
CA PHE A 113 -15.00 -3.73 -2.80
C PHE A 113 -16.18 -4.68 -3.02
N TYR A 114 -16.38 -5.70 -2.18
CA TYR A 114 -17.47 -6.66 -2.37
C TYR A 114 -18.84 -6.15 -1.91
N GLY A 115 -18.91 -4.93 -1.37
CA GLY A 115 -20.13 -4.29 -0.93
C GLY A 115 -20.34 -4.36 0.58
N ILE A 116 -21.50 -3.88 1.03
CA ILE A 116 -21.89 -3.86 2.45
C ILE A 116 -22.81 -5.03 2.77
N TYR A 117 -22.43 -5.86 3.74
CA TYR A 117 -23.20 -7.05 4.13
C TYR A 117 -24.63 -6.72 4.55
N PRO A 118 -25.58 -7.64 4.27
CA PRO A 118 -26.90 -7.60 4.89
C PRO A 118 -26.80 -7.63 6.42
N LEU A 119 -27.79 -7.01 7.07
CA LEU A 119 -27.96 -7.03 8.51
C LEU A 119 -27.94 -8.48 9.04
N GLY A 120 -27.04 -8.74 9.99
CA GLY A 120 -26.88 -10.04 10.63
C GLY A 120 -26.00 -11.04 9.88
N GLN A 121 -25.49 -10.68 8.70
CA GLN A 121 -24.50 -11.45 7.96
C GLN A 121 -23.07 -11.00 8.31
N GLY A 122 -22.11 -11.91 8.19
CA GLY A 122 -20.69 -11.63 8.47
C GLY A 122 -20.33 -11.46 9.95
N VAL A 123 -21.31 -11.55 10.86
CA VAL A 123 -21.15 -11.31 12.31
C VAL A 123 -20.04 -12.18 12.95
N SER A 124 -19.79 -13.37 12.41
CA SER A 124 -18.74 -14.29 12.88
C SER A 124 -17.46 -14.29 12.02
N GLU A 125 -17.28 -13.35 11.09
CA GLU A 125 -16.10 -13.36 10.19
C GLU A 125 -14.79 -13.07 10.92
N LEU A 126 -14.81 -12.17 11.91
CA LEU A 126 -13.62 -11.86 12.69
C LEU A 126 -13.34 -12.92 13.77
N VAL A 127 -14.38 -13.47 14.40
CA VAL A 127 -14.27 -14.47 15.47
C VAL A 127 -15.48 -15.39 15.51
N GLU A 128 -15.29 -16.62 15.97
CA GLU A 128 -16.38 -17.62 16.04
C GLU A 128 -17.42 -17.26 17.14
N GLY A 129 -16.99 -16.65 18.25
CA GLY A 129 -17.79 -16.26 19.41
C GLY A 129 -18.68 -15.01 19.25
N SER A 130 -19.46 -14.92 18.17
CA SER A 130 -19.97 -13.64 17.67
C SER A 130 -20.88 -12.83 18.60
N ALA A 131 -21.77 -13.44 19.39
CA ALA A 131 -22.68 -12.66 20.24
C ALA A 131 -22.00 -12.04 21.48
N SER A 132 -21.05 -12.76 22.09
CA SER A 132 -20.37 -12.25 23.28
C SER A 132 -19.28 -11.23 22.93
N ASN A 133 -18.71 -11.34 21.72
CA ASN A 133 -17.59 -10.51 21.32
C ASN A 133 -18.00 -9.08 20.89
N LEU A 134 -19.17 -8.93 20.26
CA LEU A 134 -19.65 -7.63 19.77
C LEU A 134 -19.97 -6.62 20.88
N ASN A 135 -20.17 -7.07 22.12
CA ASN A 135 -20.45 -6.20 23.27
C ASN A 135 -19.21 -5.80 24.06
N ARG A 136 -18.04 -6.29 23.66
CA ARG A 136 -16.78 -5.91 24.31
C ARG A 136 -16.40 -4.48 23.95
N ALA A 137 -15.64 -3.85 24.84
CA ALA A 137 -15.03 -2.57 24.54
C ALA A 137 -13.97 -2.77 23.45
N VAL A 138 -13.90 -1.85 22.50
CA VAL A 138 -12.87 -1.88 21.45
C VAL A 138 -11.53 -1.49 22.07
N VAL A 139 -10.50 -2.30 21.80
CA VAL A 139 -9.13 -2.09 22.31
C VAL A 139 -8.18 -1.47 21.29
N ILE A 140 -8.58 -1.46 20.02
CA ILE A 140 -7.83 -0.85 18.92
C ILE A 140 -8.23 0.63 18.76
N GLU A 141 -7.26 1.50 18.48
CA GLU A 141 -7.47 2.95 18.41
C GLU A 141 -6.85 3.53 17.12
N PRO A 142 -7.38 4.64 16.57
CA PRO A 142 -6.88 5.24 15.33
C PRO A 142 -5.40 5.63 15.33
N ASP A 143 -4.89 6.12 16.47
CA ASP A 143 -3.53 6.65 16.59
C ASP A 143 -2.55 5.64 17.24
N MET A 144 -2.93 4.36 17.26
CA MET A 144 -2.11 3.29 17.83
C MET A 144 -0.79 3.16 17.08
N THR A 145 0.32 3.24 17.80
CA THR A 145 1.66 3.06 17.24
C THR A 145 1.94 1.60 16.92
N GLU A 146 2.88 1.35 16.01
CA GLU A 146 3.31 -0.03 15.69
C GLU A 146 3.81 -0.78 16.94
N ALA A 147 4.47 -0.08 17.88
CA ALA A 147 4.92 -0.67 19.13
C ALA A 147 3.75 -1.06 20.06
N GLU A 148 2.66 -0.30 20.06
CA GLU A 148 1.43 -0.64 20.79
C GLU A 148 0.72 -1.82 20.14
N TRP A 149 0.64 -1.83 18.80
CA TRP A 149 0.10 -2.94 18.04
C TRP A 149 0.85 -4.25 18.29
N MET A 150 2.19 -4.23 18.21
CA MET A 150 3.04 -5.39 18.54
C MET A 150 2.82 -5.86 19.98
N ARG A 151 2.68 -4.95 20.96
CA ARG A 151 2.36 -5.33 22.34
C ARG A 151 0.98 -5.98 22.45
N LEU A 152 0.01 -5.50 21.67
CA LEU A 152 -1.34 -6.05 21.65
C LEU A 152 -1.36 -7.48 21.12
N ARG A 153 -0.50 -7.82 20.16
CA ARG A 153 -0.44 -9.15 19.51
C ARG A 153 0.62 -10.09 20.05
N LYS A 154 1.46 -9.62 20.96
CA LYS A 154 2.62 -10.35 21.47
C LYS A 154 2.36 -11.82 21.78
N HIS A 155 1.23 -12.13 22.42
CA HIS A 155 0.89 -13.51 22.78
C HIS A 155 0.63 -14.40 21.57
N VAL A 156 0.07 -13.83 20.49
CA VAL A 156 -0.14 -14.53 19.21
C VAL A 156 1.18 -14.66 18.44
N ASP A 157 2.02 -13.63 18.47
CA ASP A 157 3.24 -13.57 17.66
C ASP A 157 4.42 -14.36 18.28
N ASP A 158 4.51 -14.44 19.62
CA ASP A 158 5.68 -15.00 20.32
C ASP A 158 5.50 -16.50 20.74
N ASP A 159 4.29 -17.06 20.65
CA ASP A 159 4.01 -18.44 21.09
C ASP A 159 3.77 -19.38 19.91
N ASP A 160 4.86 -20.00 19.42
CA ASP A 160 4.83 -20.98 18.33
C ASP A 160 4.00 -22.25 18.66
N GLU A 161 3.65 -22.48 19.94
CA GLU A 161 2.84 -23.61 20.40
C GLU A 161 1.44 -23.20 20.89
N ILE A 162 1.01 -21.95 20.59
CA ILE A 162 -0.30 -21.45 21.02
C ILE A 162 -1.42 -22.39 20.60
N SER A 163 -2.23 -22.81 21.58
CA SER A 163 -3.38 -23.68 21.29
C SER A 163 -4.41 -22.95 20.44
N GLY A 164 -5.15 -23.67 19.59
CA GLY A 164 -6.19 -23.05 18.75
C GLY A 164 -7.25 -22.29 19.57
N ASP A 165 -7.63 -22.82 20.73
CA ASP A 165 -8.56 -22.17 21.64
C ASP A 165 -8.00 -20.87 22.25
N GLU A 166 -6.68 -20.83 22.51
CA GLU A 166 -6.00 -19.64 23.05
C GLU A 166 -5.78 -18.57 21.99
N TYR A 167 -5.41 -19.00 20.78
CA TYR A 167 -5.34 -18.13 19.62
C TYR A 167 -6.68 -17.44 19.36
N GLU A 168 -7.79 -18.20 19.40
CA GLU A 168 -9.12 -17.62 19.21
C GLU A 168 -9.51 -16.66 20.35
N ARG A 169 -9.16 -16.98 21.61
CA ARG A 169 -9.38 -16.04 22.74
C ARG A 169 -8.65 -14.72 22.56
N GLU A 170 -7.40 -14.74 22.07
CA GLU A 170 -6.66 -13.52 21.78
C GLU A 170 -7.27 -12.74 20.63
N ARG A 171 -7.76 -13.41 19.57
CA ARG A 171 -8.50 -12.75 18.48
C ARG A 171 -9.80 -12.11 18.97
N GLU A 172 -10.57 -12.79 19.83
CA GLU A 172 -11.74 -12.19 20.47
C GLU A 172 -11.37 -10.97 21.31
N ARG A 173 -10.23 -10.99 22.02
CA ARG A 173 -9.77 -9.83 22.79
C ARG A 173 -9.42 -8.66 21.87
N ILE A 174 -8.75 -8.91 20.75
CA ILE A 174 -8.27 -7.88 19.81
C ILE A 174 -9.41 -7.28 18.99
N TYR A 175 -10.30 -8.12 18.46
CA TYR A 175 -11.40 -7.70 17.58
C TYR A 175 -12.74 -7.49 18.30
N GLY A 176 -12.75 -7.54 19.63
CA GLY A 176 -13.93 -7.26 20.45
C GLY A 176 -14.56 -5.91 20.12
N GLY A 177 -15.89 -5.87 20.04
CA GLY A 177 -16.65 -4.65 19.75
C GLY A 177 -16.62 -4.17 18.30
N LEU A 178 -16.12 -4.99 17.36
CA LEU A 178 -16.06 -4.68 15.94
C LEU A 178 -17.06 -5.55 15.16
N LEU A 179 -17.97 -4.92 14.42
CA LEU A 179 -18.94 -5.60 13.56
C LEU A 179 -18.40 -5.66 12.13
N PRO A 180 -18.12 -6.83 11.56
CA PRO A 180 -17.86 -6.96 10.12
C PRO A 180 -19.01 -6.41 9.28
N ILE A 181 -18.68 -5.56 8.31
CA ILE A 181 -19.66 -4.93 7.41
C ILE A 181 -19.39 -5.16 5.93
N GLY A 182 -18.25 -5.76 5.54
CA GLY A 182 -17.97 -6.10 4.15
C GLY A 182 -16.55 -6.62 3.92
N SER A 183 -16.36 -7.48 2.92
CA SER A 183 -15.04 -8.00 2.53
C SER A 183 -14.34 -7.10 1.51
N GLN A 184 -13.02 -6.98 1.63
CA GLN A 184 -12.15 -6.38 0.62
C GLN A 184 -11.55 -7.44 -0.34
N GLY A 185 -11.77 -8.73 -0.06
CA GLY A 185 -11.09 -9.86 -0.70
C GLY A 185 -9.87 -10.32 0.09
N CYS A 186 -9.28 -11.45 -0.35
CA CYS A 186 -8.15 -12.11 0.32
C CYS A 186 -8.44 -12.32 1.82
N SER A 187 -7.67 -11.66 2.70
CA SER A 187 -7.80 -11.70 4.14
C SER A 187 -8.33 -10.40 4.76
N SER A 188 -8.71 -9.41 3.95
CA SER A 188 -9.03 -8.05 4.43
C SER A 188 -10.54 -7.78 4.52
N ILE A 189 -10.94 -7.04 5.56
CA ILE A 189 -12.33 -6.79 5.92
C ILE A 189 -12.55 -5.35 6.38
N HIS A 190 -13.74 -4.83 6.15
CA HIS A 190 -14.25 -3.62 6.78
C HIS A 190 -15.04 -4.00 8.03
N ALA A 191 -14.75 -3.35 9.15
CA ALA A 191 -15.52 -3.48 10.37
C ALA A 191 -15.99 -2.12 10.88
N LEU A 192 -17.10 -2.13 11.61
CA LEU A 192 -17.71 -0.99 12.26
C LEU A 192 -17.43 -1.04 13.76
N VAL A 193 -16.93 0.04 14.31
CA VAL A 193 -16.75 0.20 15.76
C VAL A 193 -18.12 0.31 16.42
N LEU A 194 -18.46 -0.64 17.29
CA LEU A 194 -19.74 -0.65 18.01
C LEU A 194 -19.69 0.05 19.36
N ASN A 195 -18.55 -0.02 20.06
CA ASN A 195 -18.42 0.43 21.44
C ASN A 195 -17.19 1.32 21.63
N GLY A 196 -17.32 2.35 22.46
CA GLY A 196 -16.22 3.24 22.86
C GLY A 196 -16.22 4.60 22.13
N PRO A 197 -15.15 5.41 22.30
CA PRO A 197 -15.10 6.80 21.82
C PRO A 197 -15.22 6.96 20.29
N HIS A 198 -14.93 5.90 19.54
CA HIS A 198 -14.93 5.90 18.08
C HIS A 198 -16.14 5.18 17.47
N THR A 199 -17.20 4.95 18.26
CA THR A 199 -18.44 4.29 17.84
C THR A 199 -18.96 4.88 16.52
N GLY A 200 -19.24 4.00 15.55
CA GLY A 200 -19.71 4.37 14.21
C GLY A 200 -18.61 4.58 13.17
N LYS A 201 -17.31 4.61 13.55
CA LYS A 201 -16.20 4.65 12.59
C LYS A 201 -15.99 3.30 11.91
N VAL A 202 -15.48 3.35 10.69
CA VAL A 202 -15.03 2.17 9.93
C VAL A 202 -13.54 1.94 10.18
N VAL A 203 -13.16 0.67 10.31
CA VAL A 203 -11.78 0.21 10.41
C VAL A 203 -11.53 -0.92 9.42
N ASN A 204 -10.41 -0.84 8.71
CA ASN A 204 -9.91 -1.89 7.83
C ASN A 204 -8.98 -2.80 8.63
N LEU A 205 -9.24 -4.10 8.55
CA LEU A 205 -8.52 -5.13 9.27
C LEU A 205 -8.13 -6.24 8.27
N ASP A 206 -7.18 -7.08 8.65
CA ASP A 206 -6.94 -8.35 7.98
C ASP A 206 -6.85 -9.50 9.00
N PHE A 207 -7.11 -10.72 8.53
CA PHE A 207 -7.09 -11.92 9.37
C PHE A 207 -5.69 -12.34 9.86
N GLU A 208 -4.63 -11.76 9.29
CA GLU A 208 -3.23 -11.99 9.69
C GLU A 208 -2.77 -10.99 10.77
N LEU A 209 -3.70 -10.20 11.31
CA LEU A 209 -3.47 -9.24 12.38
C LEU A 209 -2.42 -8.16 12.03
N HIS A 210 -2.32 -7.70 10.77
CA HIS A 210 -1.56 -6.47 10.52
C HIS A 210 -2.27 -5.25 11.13
N SER A 211 -1.53 -4.14 11.26
CA SER A 211 -2.00 -2.94 11.96
C SER A 211 -3.31 -2.41 11.38
N ALA A 212 -4.30 -2.27 12.27
CA ALA A 212 -5.63 -1.77 11.93
C ALA A 212 -5.55 -0.37 11.30
N ARG A 213 -6.34 -0.15 10.24
CA ARG A 213 -6.40 1.14 9.54
C ARG A 213 -7.78 1.75 9.64
N PHE A 214 -7.92 2.73 10.53
CA PHE A 214 -9.17 3.46 10.68
C PHE A 214 -9.41 4.38 9.49
N ALA A 215 -10.67 4.45 9.05
CA ALA A 215 -11.11 5.44 8.09
C ALA A 215 -10.96 6.86 8.66
N PHE A 216 -10.67 7.82 7.78
CA PHE A 216 -10.50 9.23 8.14
C PHE A 216 -11.83 9.88 8.54
N GLU A 217 -12.94 9.33 8.04
CA GLU A 217 -14.27 9.86 8.21
C GLU A 217 -14.80 9.62 9.63
N LYS A 218 -15.69 10.51 10.08
CA LYS A 218 -16.16 10.50 11.48
C LYS A 218 -17.07 9.31 11.77
N ASN A 219 -17.78 8.81 10.76
CA ASN A 219 -18.71 7.72 10.88
C ASN A 219 -18.89 6.97 9.54
N PHE A 220 -19.63 5.87 9.58
CA PHE A 220 -19.91 5.01 8.43
C PHE A 220 -20.57 5.72 7.24
N LEU A 221 -21.53 6.61 7.47
CA LEU A 221 -22.20 7.31 6.37
C LEU A 221 -21.28 8.33 5.69
N ASP A 222 -20.42 9.01 6.45
CA ASP A 222 -19.41 9.90 5.89
C ASP A 222 -18.41 9.11 5.02
N TRP A 223 -17.96 7.94 5.50
CA TRP A 223 -17.11 7.01 4.75
C TRP A 223 -17.80 6.50 3.48
N TYR A 224 -19.05 6.06 3.59
CA TYR A 224 -19.83 5.56 2.46
C TYR A 224 -20.13 6.66 1.42
N GLU A 225 -20.47 7.86 1.88
CA GLU A 225 -20.70 9.02 1.02
C GLU A 225 -19.42 9.43 0.29
N ARG A 226 -18.27 9.39 0.96
CA ARG A 226 -16.97 9.64 0.34
C ARG A 226 -16.64 8.62 -0.76
N TRP A 227 -16.93 7.34 -0.57
CA TRP A 227 -16.74 6.33 -1.61
C TRP A 227 -17.44 6.75 -2.91
N LEU A 228 -18.69 7.19 -2.80
CA LEU A 228 -19.44 7.68 -3.96
C LEU A 228 -18.84 8.96 -4.54
N ASP A 229 -18.34 9.88 -3.71
CA ASP A 229 -17.65 11.08 -4.20
C ASP A 229 -16.41 10.72 -5.02
N GLU A 230 -15.61 9.76 -4.57
CA GLU A 230 -14.42 9.30 -5.30
C GLU A 230 -14.76 8.52 -6.58
N VAL A 231 -15.87 7.77 -6.58
CA VAL A 231 -16.42 7.16 -7.81
C VAL A 231 -16.81 8.24 -8.82
N ILE A 232 -17.59 9.24 -8.38
CA ILE A 232 -18.12 10.31 -9.25
C ILE A 232 -16.98 11.19 -9.78
N ALA A 233 -15.96 11.45 -8.96
CA ALA A 233 -14.77 12.19 -9.35
C ALA A 233 -13.81 11.38 -10.26
N GLY A 234 -14.06 10.07 -10.41
CA GLY A 234 -13.25 9.17 -11.25
C GLY A 234 -11.91 8.76 -10.63
N TYR A 235 -11.70 9.02 -9.33
CA TYR A 235 -10.43 8.69 -8.65
C TYR A 235 -10.21 7.17 -8.54
N LEU A 236 -11.30 6.40 -8.48
CA LEU A 236 -11.26 4.93 -8.41
C LEU A 236 -11.26 4.23 -9.78
N MET A 237 -11.30 4.98 -10.89
CA MET A 237 -11.34 4.39 -12.25
C MET A 237 -9.96 4.17 -12.88
N GLN A 238 -8.93 4.83 -12.35
CA GLN A 238 -7.58 4.75 -12.92
C GLN A 238 -6.90 3.49 -12.38
N GLY A 239 -6.31 2.68 -13.27
CA GLY A 239 -5.69 1.38 -12.97
C GLY A 239 -4.41 1.43 -12.12
N GLY A 240 -4.35 2.33 -11.14
CA GLY A 240 -3.36 2.35 -10.07
C GLY A 240 -3.88 1.70 -8.79
N ALA A 241 -3.04 1.66 -7.77
CA ALA A 241 -3.35 1.12 -6.45
C ALA A 241 -4.32 2.00 -5.62
N SER A 242 -5.39 2.54 -6.23
CA SER A 242 -6.40 3.34 -5.54
C SER A 242 -7.35 2.42 -4.75
N TRP A 243 -6.86 1.90 -3.62
CA TRP A 243 -7.67 1.19 -2.64
C TRP A 243 -8.46 2.22 -1.84
N PHE A 244 -9.78 2.21 -2.00
CA PHE A 244 -10.65 3.09 -1.24
C PHE A 244 -10.48 2.87 0.26
N GLY A 245 -10.41 3.96 1.03
CA GLY A 245 -10.39 3.92 2.49
C GLY A 245 -9.01 3.92 3.16
N TYR A 246 -7.91 3.85 2.38
CA TYR A 246 -6.54 3.83 2.92
C TYR A 246 -5.80 5.17 2.86
N THR A 247 -6.35 6.16 2.17
CA THR A 247 -5.82 7.52 2.13
C THR A 247 -6.90 8.55 2.44
N MET A 248 -6.47 9.73 2.87
CA MET A 248 -7.36 10.84 3.21
C MET A 248 -8.16 11.27 1.98
N GLY A 249 -9.45 11.52 2.17
CA GLY A 249 -10.37 11.96 1.11
C GLY A 249 -10.16 13.40 0.66
N GLY A 250 -10.85 13.77 -0.41
CA GLY A 250 -10.87 15.14 -0.94
C GLY A 250 -9.92 15.37 -2.12
N ASP A 251 -10.09 16.53 -2.74
CA ASP A 251 -9.27 17.04 -3.85
C ASP A 251 -7.95 17.65 -3.35
N ASP A 252 -7.14 18.14 -4.28
CA ASP A 252 -5.82 18.69 -3.99
C ASP A 252 -5.89 19.94 -3.12
N THR A 253 -6.88 20.81 -3.35
CA THR A 253 -7.08 22.05 -2.60
C THR A 253 -7.44 21.75 -1.15
N TYR A 254 -8.39 20.84 -0.93
CA TYR A 254 -8.78 20.40 0.40
C TYR A 254 -7.62 19.76 1.17
N LEU A 255 -6.90 18.84 0.53
CA LEU A 255 -5.79 18.13 1.18
C LEU A 255 -4.65 19.09 1.56
N LEU A 256 -4.29 20.04 0.70
CA LEU A 256 -3.28 21.03 1.04
C LEU A 256 -3.75 22.04 2.08
N HIS A 257 -5.06 22.33 2.16
CA HIS A 257 -5.62 23.08 3.27
C HIS A 257 -5.51 22.31 4.59
N VAL A 258 -5.84 21.00 4.61
CA VAL A 258 -5.65 20.14 5.79
C VAL A 258 -4.17 20.11 6.20
N TYR A 259 -3.24 20.00 5.25
CA TYR A 259 -1.81 20.08 5.53
C TYR A 259 -1.43 21.41 6.21
N ALA A 260 -1.94 22.54 5.72
CA ALA A 260 -1.62 23.87 6.23
C ALA A 260 -2.14 24.09 7.66
N GLU A 261 -3.34 23.59 7.96
CA GLU A 261 -3.99 23.76 9.28
C GLU A 261 -3.57 22.70 10.31
N ALA A 262 -2.90 21.62 9.88
CA ALA A 262 -2.54 20.52 10.76
C ALA A 262 -1.42 20.90 11.75
N ASN A 263 -1.70 20.68 13.04
CA ASN A 263 -0.70 20.80 14.12
C ASN A 263 0.16 19.53 14.28
N SER A 264 -0.30 18.37 13.80
CA SER A 264 0.42 17.11 13.93
C SER A 264 1.18 16.77 12.66
N ARG A 265 2.41 16.27 12.82
CA ARG A 265 3.23 15.74 11.72
C ARG A 265 2.50 14.63 10.95
N GLY A 266 1.80 13.74 11.67
CA GLY A 266 1.06 12.62 11.07
C GLY A 266 -0.05 13.08 10.13
N THR A 267 -0.87 14.05 10.55
CA THR A 267 -1.96 14.58 9.70
C THR A 267 -1.42 15.25 8.43
N LYS A 268 -0.29 15.98 8.54
CA LYS A 268 0.38 16.57 7.37
C LYS A 268 0.78 15.51 6.35
N ILE A 269 1.40 14.42 6.81
CA ILE A 269 1.82 13.30 5.95
C ILE A 269 0.61 12.61 5.30
N GLU A 270 -0.44 12.34 6.06
CA GLU A 270 -1.64 11.68 5.52
C GLU A 270 -2.37 12.55 4.49
N ALA A 271 -2.36 13.87 4.67
CA ALA A 271 -2.87 14.80 3.67
C ALA A 271 -2.07 14.73 2.35
N LEU A 272 -0.74 14.73 2.42
CA LEU A 272 0.11 14.60 1.22
C LEU A 272 -0.01 13.22 0.56
N LYS A 273 -0.09 12.13 1.32
CA LYS A 273 -0.38 10.79 0.79
C LYS A 273 -1.74 10.74 0.10
N GLY A 274 -2.72 11.48 0.60
CA GLY A 274 -4.04 11.65 0.00
C GLY A 274 -4.01 12.17 -1.43
N LEU A 275 -2.98 12.92 -1.83
CA LEU A 275 -2.83 13.43 -3.20
C LEU A 275 -2.53 12.31 -4.20
N ALA A 276 -1.93 11.19 -3.77
CA ALA A 276 -1.51 10.12 -4.67
C ALA A 276 -2.66 9.48 -5.45
N LYS A 277 -3.90 9.57 -4.96
CA LYS A 277 -5.11 9.07 -5.66
C LYS A 277 -5.57 9.98 -6.80
N LEU A 278 -5.14 11.24 -6.82
CA LEU A 278 -5.57 12.23 -7.80
C LEU A 278 -4.78 12.08 -9.10
N ALA A 279 -5.39 12.37 -10.23
CA ALA A 279 -4.70 12.37 -11.52
C ALA A 279 -4.01 13.70 -11.84
N THR A 280 -4.60 14.80 -11.38
CA THR A 280 -4.15 16.16 -11.61
C THR A 280 -4.27 16.96 -10.33
N ALA A 281 -3.50 18.04 -10.24
CA ALA A 281 -3.65 19.06 -9.22
C ALA A 281 -3.71 20.43 -9.91
N THR A 282 -4.25 21.43 -9.21
CA THR A 282 -4.26 22.82 -9.66
C THR A 282 -2.85 23.42 -9.67
N ASP A 283 -2.65 24.50 -10.43
CA ASP A 283 -1.37 25.21 -10.47
C ASP A 283 -0.97 25.77 -9.09
N GLU A 284 -1.94 26.23 -8.30
CA GLU A 284 -1.74 26.69 -6.93
C GLU A 284 -1.23 25.56 -6.02
N SER A 285 -1.86 24.38 -6.11
CA SER A 285 -1.40 23.19 -5.40
C SER A 285 0.00 22.76 -5.83
N CYS A 286 0.32 22.82 -7.13
CA CYS A 286 1.66 22.52 -7.63
C CYS A 286 2.70 23.54 -7.13
N GLN A 287 2.34 24.83 -7.06
CA GLN A 287 3.20 25.86 -6.49
C GLN A 287 3.47 25.61 -5.00
N LYS A 288 2.45 25.19 -4.25
CA LYS A 288 2.63 24.81 -2.84
C LYS A 288 3.53 23.59 -2.70
N LEU A 289 3.34 22.55 -3.50
CA LEU A 289 4.20 21.36 -3.50
C LEU A 289 5.66 21.71 -3.86
N LEU A 290 5.89 22.68 -4.74
CA LEU A 290 7.22 23.19 -5.05
C LEU A 290 7.88 23.82 -3.82
N GLU A 291 7.18 24.65 -3.05
CA GLU A 291 7.71 25.19 -1.79
C GLU A 291 8.03 24.08 -0.79
N LEU A 292 7.18 23.06 -0.72
CA LEU A 292 7.36 21.93 0.19
C LEU A 292 8.54 21.03 -0.20
N CYS A 293 9.10 21.16 -1.41
CA CYS A 293 10.32 20.46 -1.80
C CYS A 293 11.57 20.94 -1.04
N ASP A 294 11.50 22.06 -0.30
CA ASP A 294 12.60 22.56 0.53
C ASP A 294 12.31 22.43 2.04
N GLU A 295 11.26 21.69 2.43
CA GLU A 295 10.91 21.49 3.84
C GLU A 295 11.98 20.71 4.62
N GLU A 296 12.14 21.05 5.90
CA GLU A 296 13.11 20.40 6.79
C GLU A 296 12.77 18.92 7.02
N ASP A 297 11.47 18.61 7.15
CA ASP A 297 11.00 17.23 7.33
C ASP A 297 11.16 16.44 6.03
N ALA A 298 12.06 15.45 6.07
CA ALA A 298 12.41 14.65 4.89
C ALA A 298 11.20 13.94 4.27
N GLU A 299 10.28 13.40 5.08
CA GLU A 299 9.13 12.66 4.55
C GLU A 299 8.14 13.59 3.84
N ILE A 300 7.91 14.78 4.41
CA ILE A 300 7.09 15.82 3.78
C ILE A 300 7.73 16.26 2.46
N ARG A 301 9.03 16.56 2.47
CA ARG A 301 9.79 16.96 1.30
C ARG A 301 9.75 15.91 0.20
N HIS A 302 9.89 14.63 0.56
CA HIS A 302 9.85 13.50 -0.38
C HIS A 302 8.47 13.29 -0.99
N LEU A 303 7.42 13.35 -0.18
CA LEU A 303 6.04 13.27 -0.67
C LEU A 303 5.70 14.45 -1.58
N ALA A 304 6.15 15.66 -1.21
CA ALA A 304 5.96 16.86 -2.02
C ALA A 304 6.65 16.73 -3.39
N LEU A 305 7.92 16.30 -3.42
CA LEU A 305 8.67 16.08 -4.66
C LEU A 305 8.01 15.02 -5.54
N LEU A 306 7.56 13.92 -4.93
CA LEU A 306 6.88 12.83 -5.63
C LEU A 306 5.58 13.32 -6.30
N MET A 307 4.76 14.05 -5.55
CA MET A 307 3.49 14.60 -6.05
C MET A 307 3.73 15.72 -7.08
N LEU A 308 4.72 16.59 -6.87
CA LEU A 308 5.08 17.62 -7.85
C LEU A 308 5.56 16.98 -9.16
N THR A 309 6.35 15.92 -9.10
CA THR A 309 6.80 15.18 -10.29
C THR A 309 5.61 14.56 -11.03
N LYS A 310 4.62 14.03 -10.28
CA LYS A 310 3.38 13.49 -10.82
C LYS A 310 2.54 14.53 -11.56
N PHE A 311 2.29 15.68 -10.92
CA PHE A 311 1.33 16.67 -11.43
C PHE A 311 1.95 17.72 -12.35
N ALA A 312 3.21 18.09 -12.11
CA ALA A 312 3.88 19.18 -12.78
C ALA A 312 5.39 18.92 -12.94
N TYR A 313 5.77 17.86 -13.69
CA TYR A 313 7.18 17.53 -13.97
C TYR A 313 8.05 18.74 -14.36
N PRO A 314 7.63 19.69 -15.22
CA PRO A 314 8.44 20.86 -15.53
C PRO A 314 8.87 21.69 -14.30
N MET A 315 8.00 21.81 -13.29
CA MET A 315 8.31 22.49 -12.03
C MET A 315 9.24 21.65 -11.14
N ALA A 316 9.09 20.32 -11.17
CA ALA A 316 9.92 19.40 -10.39
C ALA A 316 11.38 19.32 -10.84
N ARG A 317 11.72 19.77 -12.06
CA ARG A 317 13.08 19.63 -12.62
C ARG A 317 14.17 20.23 -11.73
N GLN A 318 13.96 21.41 -11.17
CA GLN A 318 14.99 22.03 -10.32
C GLN A 318 15.13 21.32 -8.96
N PRO A 319 14.05 21.04 -8.21
CA PRO A 319 14.11 20.21 -7.02
C PRO A 319 14.75 18.83 -7.25
N LEU A 320 14.36 18.10 -8.30
CA LEU A 320 14.95 16.81 -8.68
C LEU A 320 16.47 16.92 -8.87
N ARG A 321 16.93 17.95 -9.57
CA ARG A 321 18.37 18.19 -9.79
C ARG A 321 19.10 18.42 -8.47
N THR A 322 18.55 19.24 -7.59
CA THR A 322 19.13 19.51 -6.26
C THR A 322 19.21 18.23 -5.44
N HIS A 323 18.11 17.47 -5.36
CA HIS A 323 18.01 16.27 -4.51
C HIS A 323 18.85 15.10 -5.03
N ILE A 324 19.00 14.93 -6.35
CA ILE A 324 19.91 13.91 -6.91
C ILE A 324 21.36 14.13 -6.42
N LEU A 325 21.79 15.38 -6.28
CA LEU A 325 23.12 15.75 -5.82
C LEU A 325 23.24 15.90 -4.29
N SER A 326 22.16 15.69 -3.55
CA SER A 326 22.11 15.73 -2.10
C SER A 326 22.56 14.37 -1.51
N ASP A 327 22.00 13.96 -0.37
CA ASP A 327 22.25 12.65 0.22
C ASP A 327 21.65 11.48 -0.59
N ASP A 328 21.93 10.25 -0.16
CA ASP A 328 21.51 9.03 -0.87
C ASP A 328 19.99 8.81 -0.88
N ASN A 329 19.29 9.31 0.13
CA ASN A 329 17.86 9.14 0.28
C ASN A 329 17.09 10.15 -0.58
N ASP A 330 17.50 11.42 -0.57
CA ASP A 330 17.01 12.44 -1.50
C ASP A 330 17.24 12.01 -2.96
N CYS A 331 18.41 11.44 -3.26
CA CYS A 331 18.73 10.88 -4.57
C CYS A 331 17.81 9.71 -4.95
N LEU A 332 17.59 8.77 -4.02
CA LEU A 332 16.70 7.64 -4.21
C LEU A 332 15.27 8.09 -4.56
N VAL A 333 14.69 8.99 -3.75
CA VAL A 333 13.33 9.49 -3.95
C VAL A 333 13.21 10.26 -5.26
N SER A 334 14.24 11.00 -5.66
CA SER A 334 14.27 11.68 -6.96
C SER A 334 14.25 10.67 -8.11
N CYS A 335 15.07 9.62 -8.03
CA CYS A 335 15.11 8.58 -9.06
C CYS A 335 13.80 7.79 -9.12
N GLN A 336 13.18 7.50 -7.97
CA GLN A 336 11.86 6.88 -7.88
C GLN A 336 10.78 7.76 -8.51
N SER A 337 10.78 9.06 -8.19
CA SER A 337 9.83 10.03 -8.74
C SER A 337 9.94 10.11 -10.27
N ILE A 338 11.16 10.15 -10.81
CA ILE A 338 11.40 10.11 -12.26
C ILE A 338 10.91 8.78 -12.82
N ASN A 339 11.29 7.64 -12.24
CA ASN A 339 10.93 6.33 -12.75
C ASN A 339 9.41 6.08 -12.81
N TRP A 340 8.65 6.59 -11.83
CA TRP A 340 7.21 6.38 -11.78
C TRP A 340 6.39 7.39 -12.58
N TYR A 341 6.81 8.66 -12.61
CA TYR A 341 5.98 9.74 -13.17
C TYR A 341 6.60 10.49 -14.35
N ALA A 342 7.92 10.41 -14.54
CA ALA A 342 8.63 11.09 -15.61
C ALA A 342 9.56 10.15 -16.39
N LYS A 343 9.24 8.84 -16.46
CA LYS A 343 10.14 7.81 -16.99
C LYS A 343 10.63 8.10 -18.41
N LYS A 344 9.74 8.64 -19.25
CA LYS A 344 10.04 9.07 -20.62
C LYS A 344 11.11 10.18 -20.72
N HIS A 345 11.40 10.87 -19.63
CA HIS A 345 12.39 11.93 -19.51
C HIS A 345 13.74 11.45 -18.95
N SER A 346 13.93 10.14 -18.74
CA SER A 346 15.15 9.60 -18.09
C SER A 346 16.47 10.06 -18.74
N ILE A 347 16.49 10.24 -20.07
CA ILE A 347 17.66 10.72 -20.81
C ILE A 347 18.17 12.09 -20.33
N GLU A 348 17.27 12.98 -19.85
CA GLU A 348 17.63 14.31 -19.35
C GLU A 348 18.54 14.25 -18.10
N TRP A 349 18.54 13.12 -17.40
CA TRP A 349 19.19 12.95 -16.12
C TRP A 349 20.54 12.21 -16.20
N ASN A 350 20.85 11.60 -17.35
CA ASN A 350 22.00 10.72 -17.52
C ASN A 350 23.33 11.31 -16.99
N ASP A 351 23.68 12.52 -17.41
CA ASP A 351 24.94 13.14 -17.00
C ASP A 351 24.99 13.39 -15.49
N LEU A 352 23.86 13.81 -14.91
CA LEU A 352 23.75 14.06 -13.47
C LEU A 352 23.86 12.76 -12.67
N LEU A 353 23.19 11.70 -13.15
CA LEU A 353 23.22 10.38 -12.52
C LEU A 353 24.62 9.77 -12.57
N ARG A 354 25.35 9.94 -13.68
CA ARG A 354 26.76 9.52 -13.80
C ARG A 354 27.69 10.28 -12.86
N ILE A 355 27.46 11.58 -12.68
CA ILE A 355 28.20 12.38 -11.68
C ILE A 355 27.92 11.85 -10.27
N ARG A 356 26.68 11.46 -9.98
CA ARG A 356 26.29 10.97 -8.65
C ARG A 356 26.80 9.56 -8.37
N LEU A 357 26.79 8.68 -9.39
CA LEU A 357 27.05 7.24 -9.28
C LEU A 357 28.25 6.86 -8.36
N PRO A 358 29.44 7.47 -8.47
CA PRO A 358 30.61 7.08 -7.67
C PRO A 358 30.48 7.33 -6.16
N THR A 359 29.47 8.11 -5.75
CA THR A 359 29.26 8.52 -4.35
C THR A 359 28.02 7.89 -3.72
N VAL A 360 27.36 6.98 -4.44
CA VAL A 360 26.19 6.24 -3.96
C VAL A 360 26.65 5.08 -3.08
N ASN A 361 26.06 4.97 -1.90
CA ASN A 361 26.38 3.95 -0.90
C ASN A 361 25.23 2.94 -0.73
N ALA A 362 23.97 3.37 -0.93
CA ALA A 362 22.82 2.50 -0.82
C ALA A 362 22.57 1.70 -2.12
N SER A 363 22.46 0.37 -1.99
CA SER A 363 22.18 -0.54 -3.11
C SER A 363 20.86 -0.20 -3.82
N GLU A 364 19.86 0.25 -3.06
CA GLU A 364 18.56 0.67 -3.58
C GLU A 364 18.64 1.93 -4.46
N THR A 365 19.45 2.92 -4.05
CA THR A 365 19.71 4.11 -4.85
C THR A 365 20.42 3.73 -6.15
N PHE A 366 21.44 2.88 -6.07
CA PHE A 366 22.13 2.36 -7.26
C PHE A 366 21.18 1.63 -8.21
N ARG A 367 20.24 0.85 -7.68
CA ARG A 367 19.22 0.13 -8.46
C ARG A 367 18.30 1.06 -9.23
N PHE A 368 17.79 2.11 -8.60
CA PHE A 368 16.94 3.08 -9.31
C PHE A 368 17.71 3.92 -10.33
N ILE A 369 18.97 4.29 -10.05
CA ILE A 369 19.82 4.94 -11.05
C ILE A 369 20.01 4.01 -12.27
N SER A 370 20.27 2.73 -12.02
CA SER A 370 20.44 1.73 -13.08
C SER A 370 19.19 1.60 -13.97
N TYR A 371 17.99 1.67 -13.40
CA TYR A 371 16.75 1.65 -14.17
C TYR A 371 16.59 2.87 -15.09
N LEU A 372 16.96 4.06 -14.60
CA LEU A 372 16.87 5.28 -15.40
C LEU A 372 17.90 5.32 -16.53
N LEU A 373 19.13 4.88 -16.26
CA LEU A 373 20.18 4.75 -17.28
C LEU A 373 19.81 3.70 -18.35
N LEU A 374 19.16 2.61 -17.95
CA LEU A 374 18.66 1.61 -18.89
C LEU A 374 17.52 2.13 -19.76
N GLU A 375 16.58 2.86 -19.17
CA GLU A 375 15.45 3.47 -19.89
C GLU A 375 15.91 4.48 -20.95
N SER A 376 17.02 5.17 -20.69
CA SER A 376 17.55 6.20 -21.60
C SER A 376 18.33 5.64 -22.80
N ASP A 377 18.43 4.32 -22.95
CA ASP A 377 19.21 3.62 -24.00
C ASP A 377 20.69 4.05 -24.03
N ALA A 378 21.21 4.54 -22.90
CA ALA A 378 22.57 4.99 -22.77
C ALA A 378 23.54 3.81 -22.59
N ASP A 379 24.73 3.90 -23.19
CA ASP A 379 25.84 3.01 -22.83
C ASP A 379 26.45 3.51 -21.51
N PHE A 380 26.32 2.70 -20.47
CA PHE A 380 26.88 2.94 -19.13
C PHE A 380 27.84 1.82 -18.72
N SER A 381 28.33 1.04 -19.68
CA SER A 381 29.16 -0.13 -19.41
C SER A 381 30.46 0.22 -18.67
N GLU A 382 31.10 1.34 -19.03
CA GLU A 382 32.30 1.84 -18.34
C GLU A 382 31.98 2.33 -16.91
N ASP A 383 30.85 3.04 -16.74
CA ASP A 383 30.40 3.56 -15.44
C ASP A 383 30.18 2.42 -14.42
N PHE A 384 29.81 1.23 -14.89
CA PHE A 384 29.40 0.09 -14.05
C PHE A 384 30.55 -0.86 -13.70
N TRP A 385 31.76 -0.61 -14.21
CA TRP A 385 32.88 -1.53 -14.05
C TRP A 385 33.23 -1.79 -12.58
N SER A 386 33.37 -0.73 -11.77
CA SER A 386 33.70 -0.84 -10.34
C SER A 386 32.59 -1.53 -9.53
N PHE A 387 31.34 -1.41 -9.97
CA PHE A 387 30.17 -1.99 -9.31
C PHE A 387 30.08 -3.51 -9.48
N CYS A 388 30.71 -4.07 -10.52
CA CYS A 388 30.80 -5.51 -10.71
C CYS A 388 31.68 -6.21 -9.66
N THR A 389 32.49 -5.46 -8.91
CA THR A 389 33.36 -5.97 -7.83
C THR A 389 33.06 -5.30 -6.49
N HIS A 390 31.88 -4.69 -6.35
CA HIS A 390 31.48 -3.99 -5.13
C HIS A 390 31.33 -4.98 -3.95
N PRO A 391 31.68 -4.60 -2.70
CA PRO A 391 31.52 -5.49 -1.54
C PRO A 391 30.08 -5.93 -1.30
N ASP A 392 29.11 -5.05 -1.57
CA ASP A 392 27.67 -5.36 -1.48
C ASP A 392 27.23 -6.29 -2.63
N GLU A 393 26.63 -7.43 -2.28
CA GLU A 393 26.10 -8.41 -3.22
C GLU A 393 24.97 -7.86 -4.09
N ASP A 394 24.04 -7.07 -3.54
CA ASP A 394 22.88 -6.55 -4.28
C ASP A 394 23.30 -5.52 -5.34
N VAL A 395 24.39 -4.78 -5.06
CA VAL A 395 25.03 -3.89 -6.05
C VAL A 395 25.59 -4.70 -7.20
N ARG A 396 26.34 -5.79 -6.92
CA ARG A 396 26.89 -6.65 -7.99
C ARG A 396 25.78 -7.31 -8.82
N VAL A 397 24.74 -7.84 -8.16
CA VAL A 397 23.55 -8.42 -8.82
C VAL A 397 22.91 -7.41 -9.76
N THR A 398 22.69 -6.18 -9.29
CA THR A 398 22.10 -5.09 -10.06
C THR A 398 23.00 -4.68 -11.23
N ALA A 399 24.32 -4.62 -11.03
CA ALA A 399 25.28 -4.27 -12.07
C ALA A 399 25.24 -5.28 -13.23
N PHE A 400 25.36 -6.58 -12.93
CA PHE A 400 25.31 -7.62 -13.96
C PHE A 400 23.95 -7.70 -14.66
N TYR A 401 22.85 -7.57 -13.92
CA TYR A 401 21.52 -7.51 -14.50
C TYR A 401 21.42 -6.36 -15.53
N SER A 402 21.88 -5.16 -15.15
CA SER A 402 21.76 -3.95 -15.97
C SER A 402 22.65 -4.01 -17.22
N LEU A 403 23.91 -4.44 -17.06
CA LEU A 403 24.83 -4.66 -18.18
C LEU A 403 24.30 -5.72 -19.16
N GLY A 404 23.60 -6.73 -18.66
CA GLY A 404 22.94 -7.77 -19.46
C GLY A 404 21.79 -7.29 -20.35
N LYS A 405 21.29 -6.07 -20.12
CA LYS A 405 20.24 -5.43 -20.92
C LYS A 405 20.79 -4.50 -22.00
N LEU A 406 22.08 -4.18 -21.98
CA LEU A 406 22.69 -3.31 -22.98
C LEU A 406 22.74 -3.96 -24.37
N LYS A 407 22.57 -3.14 -25.41
CA LYS A 407 22.67 -3.60 -26.82
C LYS A 407 24.08 -4.09 -27.17
N ASN A 408 25.10 -3.47 -26.60
CA ASN A 408 26.52 -3.79 -26.80
C ASN A 408 27.01 -4.93 -25.90
N LYS A 409 26.16 -5.62 -25.13
CA LYS A 409 26.57 -6.60 -24.11
C LYS A 409 27.49 -7.72 -24.62
N LYS A 410 27.48 -8.03 -25.92
CA LYS A 410 28.41 -8.98 -26.54
C LYS A 410 29.88 -8.56 -26.41
N ASN A 411 30.15 -7.27 -26.23
CA ASN A 411 31.48 -6.73 -26.00
C ASN A 411 31.92 -6.85 -24.53
N LEU A 412 30.99 -7.22 -23.64
CA LEU A 412 31.19 -7.25 -22.18
C LEU A 412 31.44 -8.68 -21.64
N VAL A 413 31.77 -9.64 -22.51
CA VAL A 413 32.00 -11.04 -22.10
C VAL A 413 33.05 -11.14 -20.99
N GLU A 414 34.10 -10.33 -21.04
CA GLU A 414 35.15 -10.31 -20.00
C GLU A 414 34.57 -9.96 -18.61
N LEU A 415 33.64 -9.00 -18.55
CA LEU A 415 32.95 -8.67 -17.30
C LEU A 415 32.06 -9.82 -16.85
N PHE A 416 31.29 -10.41 -17.75
CA PHE A 416 30.40 -11.51 -17.39
C PHE A 416 31.17 -12.74 -16.92
N LEU A 417 32.33 -13.06 -17.51
CA LEU A 417 33.22 -14.10 -17.03
C LEU A 417 33.62 -13.88 -15.57
N ARG A 418 33.92 -12.64 -15.15
CA ARG A 418 34.19 -12.32 -13.74
C ARG A 418 32.97 -12.59 -12.85
N GLY A 419 31.78 -12.24 -13.32
CA GLY A 419 30.52 -12.52 -12.60
C GLY A 419 30.24 -14.01 -12.42
N LEU A 420 30.66 -14.86 -13.36
CA LEU A 420 30.56 -16.33 -13.24
C LEU A 420 31.49 -16.91 -12.16
N GLU A 421 32.58 -16.21 -11.85
CA GLU A 421 33.53 -16.59 -10.79
C GLU A 421 33.16 -15.98 -9.42
N ASP A 422 32.12 -15.16 -9.33
CA ASP A 422 31.72 -14.48 -8.09
C ASP A 422 31.36 -15.49 -6.98
N PRO A 423 31.77 -15.27 -5.71
CA PRO A 423 31.45 -16.19 -4.61
C PRO A 423 29.95 -16.35 -4.35
N SER A 424 29.12 -15.38 -4.74
CA SER A 424 27.67 -15.44 -4.56
C SER A 424 26.96 -16.16 -5.71
N ALA A 425 26.13 -17.15 -5.37
CA ALA A 425 25.26 -17.82 -6.34
C ALA A 425 24.26 -16.85 -7.01
N ARG A 426 23.79 -15.81 -6.29
CA ARG A 426 22.89 -14.78 -6.84
C ARG A 426 23.58 -13.96 -7.92
N VAL A 427 24.86 -13.62 -7.72
CA VAL A 427 25.66 -12.87 -8.71
C VAL A 427 25.95 -13.74 -9.93
N VAL A 428 26.35 -15.00 -9.73
CA VAL A 428 26.55 -15.97 -10.83
C VAL A 428 25.27 -16.15 -11.65
N HIS A 429 24.12 -16.27 -10.98
CA HIS A 429 22.80 -16.33 -11.61
C HIS A 429 22.55 -15.09 -12.50
N SER A 430 22.78 -13.87 -12.00
CA SER A 430 22.62 -12.64 -12.79
C SER A 430 23.59 -12.56 -13.97
N ALA A 431 24.84 -13.00 -13.82
CA ALA A 431 25.82 -13.05 -14.91
C ALA A 431 25.40 -14.06 -16.00
N LEU A 432 24.87 -15.23 -15.62
CA LEU A 432 24.30 -16.20 -16.55
C LEU A 432 23.08 -15.65 -17.31
N GLN A 433 22.23 -14.86 -16.65
CA GLN A 433 21.12 -14.17 -17.31
C GLN A 433 21.61 -13.11 -18.30
N ALA A 434 22.63 -12.34 -17.94
CA ALA A 434 23.23 -11.32 -18.80
C ALA A 434 23.78 -11.92 -20.11
N LEU A 435 24.34 -13.12 -20.03
CA LEU A 435 24.90 -13.90 -21.15
C LEU A 435 23.86 -14.49 -22.12
N ALA A 436 22.56 -14.32 -21.89
CA ALA A 436 21.53 -14.80 -22.82
C ALA A 436 21.76 -14.28 -24.25
N GLY A 437 21.91 -15.20 -25.22
CA GLY A 437 22.17 -14.88 -26.63
C GLY A 437 23.60 -14.39 -26.93
N VAL A 438 24.53 -14.52 -25.98
CA VAL A 438 25.96 -14.23 -26.17
C VAL A 438 26.71 -15.54 -26.42
N ARG A 439 27.52 -15.58 -27.48
CA ARG A 439 28.37 -16.72 -27.84
C ARG A 439 29.82 -16.26 -27.87
N ASP A 440 30.68 -16.96 -27.11
CA ASP A 440 32.12 -16.72 -27.02
C ASP A 440 32.78 -18.02 -26.55
N GLU A 441 33.90 -18.41 -27.14
CA GLU A 441 34.58 -19.68 -26.86
C GLU A 441 35.07 -19.76 -25.40
N ARG A 442 35.42 -18.62 -24.80
CA ARG A 442 35.88 -18.55 -23.39
C ARG A 442 34.80 -18.98 -22.40
N LEU A 443 33.53 -18.90 -22.79
CA LEU A 443 32.40 -19.30 -21.93
C LEU A 443 32.37 -20.81 -21.71
N VAL A 444 32.91 -21.61 -22.64
CA VAL A 444 32.95 -23.07 -22.49
C VAL A 444 33.65 -23.43 -21.18
N GLU A 445 34.89 -22.99 -20.98
CA GLU A 445 35.64 -23.32 -19.78
C GLU A 445 34.98 -22.79 -18.50
N ALA A 446 34.43 -21.57 -18.54
CA ALA A 446 33.75 -20.97 -17.39
C ALA A 446 32.49 -21.77 -16.98
N TYR A 447 31.70 -22.21 -17.96
CA TYR A 447 30.52 -23.04 -17.72
C TYR A 447 30.87 -24.41 -17.11
N ASP A 448 32.04 -24.98 -17.41
CA ASP A 448 32.52 -26.19 -16.72
C ASP A 448 32.76 -25.93 -15.25
N ARG A 449 33.48 -24.83 -14.95
CA ARG A 449 33.82 -24.47 -13.57
C ARG A 449 32.56 -24.26 -12.74
N ILE A 450 31.49 -23.73 -13.34
CA ILE A 450 30.18 -23.64 -12.69
C ILE A 450 29.60 -25.04 -12.40
N LEU A 451 29.64 -25.99 -13.33
CA LEU A 451 29.18 -27.37 -13.10
C LEU A 451 30.01 -28.10 -12.04
N ASP A 452 31.29 -27.75 -11.93
CA ASP A 452 32.17 -28.29 -10.91
C ASP A 452 31.92 -27.67 -9.53
N ARG A 453 31.58 -26.39 -9.48
CA ARG A 453 31.29 -25.66 -8.26
C ARG A 453 29.88 -25.92 -7.71
N PHE A 454 28.85 -25.89 -8.55
CA PHE A 454 27.45 -26.00 -8.15
C PHE A 454 26.93 -27.43 -8.36
N LYS A 455 26.76 -28.18 -7.26
CA LYS A 455 26.25 -29.56 -7.30
C LYS A 455 24.73 -29.65 -7.21
N THR A 456 24.10 -28.61 -6.65
CA THR A 456 22.65 -28.43 -6.58
C THR A 456 22.28 -27.13 -7.26
N ASP A 457 21.01 -26.98 -7.65
CA ASP A 457 20.52 -25.78 -8.34
C ASP A 457 20.25 -24.63 -7.36
N GLU A 458 21.31 -24.17 -6.70
CA GLU A 458 21.26 -23.01 -5.81
C GLU A 458 20.94 -21.75 -6.63
N ASN A 459 19.97 -20.96 -6.18
CA ASN A 459 19.55 -19.71 -6.84
C ASN A 459 19.31 -19.85 -8.37
N TYR A 460 18.83 -21.01 -8.81
CA TYR A 460 18.56 -21.30 -10.23
C TYR A 460 19.81 -21.19 -11.15
N VAL A 461 21.02 -21.31 -10.61
CA VAL A 461 22.28 -21.24 -11.36
C VAL A 461 22.36 -22.33 -12.42
N LEU A 462 22.13 -23.60 -12.06
CA LEU A 462 22.20 -24.72 -13.00
C LEU A 462 21.06 -24.65 -14.02
N THR A 463 19.87 -24.20 -13.61
CA THR A 463 18.75 -23.97 -14.53
C THR A 463 19.12 -22.92 -15.60
N ASN A 464 19.69 -21.78 -15.20
CA ASN A 464 20.12 -20.76 -16.16
C ASN A 464 21.29 -21.22 -17.03
N LEU A 465 22.23 -21.98 -16.46
CA LEU A 465 23.34 -22.55 -17.22
C LEU A 465 22.84 -23.51 -18.30
N LYS A 466 21.87 -24.38 -18.01
CA LYS A 466 21.26 -25.27 -19.02
C LYS A 466 20.68 -24.48 -20.20
N HIS A 467 20.06 -23.32 -19.96
CA HIS A 467 19.61 -22.45 -21.04
C HIS A 467 20.76 -21.94 -21.90
N ARG A 468 21.89 -21.54 -21.30
CA ARG A 468 23.10 -21.10 -22.03
C ARG A 468 23.74 -22.23 -22.83
N LEU A 469 23.82 -23.44 -22.27
CA LEU A 469 24.34 -24.63 -22.98
C LEU A 469 23.47 -24.99 -24.18
N LYS A 470 22.14 -24.89 -24.05
CA LYS A 470 21.21 -25.12 -25.16
C LYS A 470 21.41 -24.11 -26.29
N GLU A 471 21.68 -22.84 -25.96
CA GLU A 471 22.00 -21.80 -26.96
C GLU A 471 23.31 -22.08 -27.72
N MET A 472 24.20 -22.90 -27.15
CA MET A 472 25.45 -23.39 -27.75
C MET A 472 25.29 -24.73 -28.50
N GLY A 473 24.09 -25.33 -28.49
CA GLY A 473 23.80 -26.58 -29.19
C GLY A 473 23.93 -27.85 -28.34
N HIS A 474 24.06 -27.72 -27.01
CA HIS A 474 24.10 -28.88 -26.11
C HIS A 474 22.73 -29.14 -25.51
N GLU A 475 22.16 -30.33 -25.74
CA GLU A 475 20.83 -30.71 -25.24
C GLU A 475 20.82 -31.02 -23.74
N SER A 476 21.98 -31.38 -23.19
CA SER A 476 22.16 -31.71 -21.76
C SER A 476 23.56 -31.34 -21.26
N ILE A 477 23.73 -31.31 -19.94
CA ILE A 477 25.04 -31.15 -19.28
C ILE A 477 26.00 -32.28 -19.71
N ASP A 478 25.51 -33.51 -19.85
CA ASP A 478 26.31 -34.66 -20.27
C ASP A 478 26.79 -34.49 -21.72
N SER A 479 25.94 -33.98 -22.60
CA SER A 479 26.31 -33.70 -24.00
C SER A 479 27.41 -32.63 -24.10
N PHE A 480 27.39 -31.65 -23.18
CA PHE A 480 28.40 -30.60 -23.09
C PHE A 480 29.74 -31.09 -22.55
N ARG A 481 29.73 -31.99 -21.56
CA ARG A 481 30.96 -32.59 -21.02
C ARG A 481 31.61 -33.57 -22.01
N THR A 482 30.80 -34.28 -22.79
CA THR A 482 31.29 -35.27 -23.77
C THR A 482 31.87 -34.63 -25.02
N SER A 483 31.49 -33.39 -25.34
CA SER A 483 31.97 -32.66 -26.53
C SER A 483 33.30 -31.92 -26.35
N ARG A 484 33.97 -32.11 -25.21
CA ARG A 484 35.21 -31.42 -24.84
C ARG A 484 36.46 -32.22 -25.17
#